data_AF-A0A6M8HT37-F1
#
_entry.id   AF-A0A6M8HT37-F1
#
_cell.length_a   1.000
_cell.length_b   1.000
_cell.length_c   1.000
_cell.angle_alpha   90.00
_cell.angle_beta   90.00
_cell.angle_gamma   90.00
#
_symmetry.space_group_name_H-M   'P 1'
#
loop_
_entity.id
_entity.type
_entity.pdbx_description
1 polymer ?
#
loop_
_entity_poly.entity_id
_entity_poly.type
_entity_poly.pdbx_seq_one_letter_code
_entity_poly.pdbx_strand_id
1 'polypeptide(L)' 'MRSSFHTGGNNDRNETVSPLLLSHQLLALAEEAHRAGMPHSATRLLRLAHSVCSDRPRPL' A
#
# COMPACT_ATOMS: atom_id res chain seq x y z
N MET A 1 -27.57 32.36 20.05
CA MET A 1 -26.49 32.86 19.18
C MET A 1 -25.52 31.72 18.88
N ARG A 2 -25.41 31.41 17.57
CA ARG A 2 -24.29 30.78 16.83
C ARG A 2 -23.84 29.36 17.22
N SER A 3 -24.32 28.41 16.42
CA SER A 3 -23.69 27.12 16.11
C SER A 3 -22.21 27.28 15.79
N SER A 4 -21.39 26.35 16.29
CA SER A 4 -20.09 26.04 15.69
C SER A 4 -20.17 24.65 15.09
N PHE A 5 -20.49 24.64 13.80
CA PHE A 5 -20.26 23.52 12.91
C PHE A 5 -18.75 23.26 12.87
N HIS A 6 -18.31 22.05 13.23
CA HIS A 6 -17.06 21.51 12.70
C HIS A 6 -17.40 20.79 11.39
N THR A 7 -17.59 21.61 10.35
CA THR A 7 -17.47 21.20 8.96
C THR A 7 -15.99 21.07 8.64
N GLY A 8 -15.60 20.01 7.94
CA GLY A 8 -14.45 20.08 7.04
C GLY A 8 -13.31 19.15 7.39
N GLY A 9 -13.41 17.92 6.91
CA GLY A 9 -12.29 16.99 6.81
C GLY A 9 -12.51 15.93 5.74
N ASN A 10 -13.28 16.24 4.69
CA ASN A 10 -13.13 15.52 3.41
C ASN A 10 -11.72 15.82 2.94
N ASN A 11 -10.82 14.87 3.15
CA ASN A 11 -9.58 14.85 2.41
C ASN A 11 -9.48 13.45 1.82
N ASP A 12 -9.94 13.35 0.58
CA ASP A 12 -9.53 12.40 -0.44
C ASP A 12 -8.00 12.26 -0.43
N ARG A 13 -7.48 11.53 0.56
CA ARG A 13 -6.09 11.09 0.60
C ARG A 13 -5.95 9.98 -0.43
N ASN A 14 -6.09 10.36 -1.70
CA ASN A 14 -5.29 9.80 -2.76
C ASN A 14 -3.84 10.23 -2.49
N GLU A 15 -3.30 9.81 -1.33
CA GLU A 15 -1.87 9.77 -1.09
C GLU A 15 -1.38 8.86 -2.18
N THR A 16 -0.86 9.46 -3.26
CA THR A 16 -0.21 8.76 -4.36
C THR A 16 0.98 8.03 -3.76
N VAL A 17 0.72 6.86 -3.21
CA VAL A 17 1.74 5.98 -2.67
C VAL A 17 2.55 5.57 -3.88
N SER A 18 3.81 6.01 -3.92
CA SER A 18 4.72 5.63 -5.00
C SER A 18 4.69 4.10 -5.12
N PRO A 19 4.44 3.54 -6.31
CA PRO A 19 4.41 2.09 -6.51
C PRO A 19 5.70 1.42 -6.00
N LEU A 20 6.83 2.13 -6.12
CA LEU A 20 8.12 1.68 -5.62
C LEU A 20 8.17 1.68 -4.08
N LEU A 21 7.62 2.69 -3.42
CA LEU A 21 7.52 2.74 -1.96
C LEU A 21 6.59 1.65 -1.43
N LEU A 22 5.43 1.47 -2.06
CA LEU A 22 4.47 0.43 -1.70
C LEU A 22 5.08 -0.97 -1.87
N SER A 23 5.76 -1.21 -3.00
CA SER A 23 6.46 -2.49 -3.24
C SER A 23 7.53 -2.75 -2.20
N HIS A 24 8.34 -1.74 -1.85
CA HIS A 24 9.36 -1.86 -0.81
C HIS A 24 8.75 -2.22 0.56
N GLN A 25 7.65 -1.58 0.95
CA GLN A 25 6.93 -1.91 2.18
C GLN A 25 6.37 -3.33 2.19
N LEU A 26 5.82 -3.79 1.05
CA LEU A 26 5.30 -5.15 0.91
C LEU A 26 6.40 -6.21 1.00
N LEU A 27 7.60 -5.93 0.47
CA LEU A 27 8.77 -6.81 0.60
C LEU A 27 9.21 -6.92 2.07
N ALA A 28 9.35 -5.78 2.77
CA ALA A 28 9.71 -5.77 4.18
C ALA A 28 8.71 -6.56 5.03
N LEU A 29 7.42 -6.37 4.78
CA LEU A 29 6.35 -7.11 5.47
C LEU A 29 6.38 -8.61 5.13
N ALA A 30 6.76 -8.98 3.90
CA ALA A 30 6.91 -10.38 3.53
C ALA A 30 8.05 -11.06 4.30
N GLU A 31 9.16 -10.37 4.52
CA GLU A 31 10.28 -10.87 5.34
C GLU A 31 9.87 -11.04 6.81
N GLU A 32 9.12 -10.09 7.37
CA GLU A 32 8.56 -10.19 8.72
C GLU A 32 7.59 -11.37 8.83
N ALA A 33 6.69 -11.55 7.86
CA ALA A 33 5.77 -12.68 7.81
C ALA A 33 6.53 -14.02 7.71
N HIS A 34 7.63 -14.07 6.96
CA HIS A 34 8.48 -15.25 6.89
C HIS A 34 9.12 -15.55 8.25
N ARG A 35 9.71 -14.55 8.91
CA ARG A 35 10.28 -14.67 10.26
C ARG A 35 9.26 -15.09 11.31
N ALA A 36 8.01 -14.65 11.17
CA ALA A 36 6.89 -15.02 12.04
C ALA A 36 6.33 -16.43 11.77
N GLY A 37 6.90 -17.19 10.81
CA GLY A 37 6.41 -18.53 10.48
C GLY A 37 5.10 -18.52 9.69
N MET A 38 4.82 -17.45 8.94
CA MET A 38 3.62 -17.28 8.11
C MET A 38 3.95 -17.35 6.61
N PRO A 39 4.34 -18.53 6.07
CA PRO A 39 4.86 -18.66 4.69
C PRO A 39 3.82 -18.32 3.61
N HIS A 40 2.53 -18.60 3.87
CA HIS A 40 1.45 -18.25 2.95
C HIS A 40 1.28 -16.74 2.81
N SER A 41 1.35 -16.00 3.91
CA SER A 41 1.26 -14.54 3.92
C SER A 41 2.48 -13.92 3.24
N ALA A 42 3.69 -14.39 3.57
CA ALA A 42 4.92 -13.95 2.92
C ALA A 42 4.84 -14.10 1.39
N THR A 43 4.39 -15.26 0.90
CA THR A 43 4.25 -15.52 -0.54
C THR A 43 3.23 -14.57 -1.20
N ARG A 44 2.09 -14.31 -0.55
CA ARG A 44 1.08 -13.37 -1.07
C ARG A 44 1.61 -11.95 -1.14
N LEU A 45 2.34 -11.51 -0.12
CA LEU A 45 2.95 -10.17 -0.05
C LEU A 45 4.01 -9.98 -1.13
N LEU A 46 4.90 -10.97 -1.35
CA LEU A 46 5.87 -10.95 -2.45
C LEU A 46 5.17 -10.81 -3.81
N ARG A 47 4.12 -11.61 -4.05
CA ARG A 47 3.34 -11.52 -5.31
C ARG A 47 2.70 -10.15 -5.50
N LEU A 48 2.17 -9.55 -4.43
CA LEU A 48 1.64 -8.19 -4.49
C LEU A 48 2.74 -7.16 -4.81
N ALA A 49 3.89 -7.23 -4.14
CA ALA A 49 5.01 -6.32 -4.39
C ALA A 49 5.45 -6.35 -5.86
N HIS A 50 5.56 -7.55 -6.42
CA HIS A 50 5.87 -7.73 -7.85
C HIS A 50 4.77 -7.19 -8.77
N SER A 51 3.49 -7.37 -8.44
CA SER A 51 2.38 -6.83 -9.22
C SER A 51 2.39 -5.30 -9.24
N VAL A 52 2.72 -4.66 -8.13
CA VAL A 52 2.76 -3.19 -8.01
C VAL A 52 3.90 -2.61 -8.86
N CYS A 53 5.07 -3.24 -8.88
CA CYS A 53 6.18 -2.82 -9.76
C CYS A 53 6.01 -3.25 -11.23
N SER A 54 5.26 -4.31 -11.50
CA SER A 54 5.05 -4.84 -12.86
C SER A 54 3.89 -4.16 -13.60
N ASP A 55 3.24 -3.16 -13.01
CA ASP A 55 2.39 -2.22 -13.74
C ASP A 55 3.28 -1.36 -14.67
N ARG A 56 3.81 -2.02 -15.70
CA ARG A 56 4.51 -1.39 -16.80
C ARG A 56 3.45 -0.54 -17.52
N PRO A 57 3.75 0.72 -17.87
CA PRO A 57 2.84 1.52 -18.70
C PRO A 57 2.51 0.70 -19.95
N ARG A 58 1.22 0.41 -20.14
CA ARG A 58 0.76 -0.23 -21.38
C ARG A 58 1.15 0.71 -22.53
N PRO A 59 1.89 0.25 -23.55
CA PRO A 59 2.11 1.07 -24.73
C PRO A 59 0.74 1.37 -25.34
N LEU A 60 0.46 2.66 -25.51
CA LEU A 60 -0.72 3.20 -26.19
C LEU A 60 -0.80 2.72 -27.63
#